data_AF-A0A1H4G5D0-F1
#
_entry.id   AF-A0A1H4G5D0-F1
#
_cell.length_a   1.000
_cell.length_b   1.000
_cell.length_c   1.000
_cell.angle_alpha   90.00
_cell.angle_beta   90.00
_cell.angle_gamma   90.00
#
_symmetry.space_group_name_H-M   'P 1'
#
loop_
_entity.id
_entity.type
_entity.pdbx_description
1 polymer ?
#
loop_
_entity_poly.entity_id
_entity_poly.type
_entity_poly.pdbx_seq_one_letter_code
_entity_poly.pdbx_strand_id
1 'polypeptide(L)'
;MKIVVAVIFLVIIVVACSAESYEGEVLYSRSDCIVKFHIDTSALSREAIQANHNAFSNFIASDAVYPVAGISFPNSSRNYYYVQFSEFCERRFEIANDMIKQFLTVQNLDIDYQVFSETICPSPKTINIQGPAWSTYETCK
;
A
#
# COMPACT_ATOMS: atom_id res chain seq x y z
N MET A 1 -31.77 -43.62 -24.26
CA MET A 1 -31.52 -43.48 -22.81
C MET A 1 -30.08 -43.11 -22.41
N LYS A 2 -29.07 -43.28 -23.27
CA LYS A 2 -27.66 -42.93 -22.93
C LYS A 2 -27.32 -41.43 -23.07
N ILE A 3 -28.05 -40.69 -23.90
CA ILE A 3 -27.79 -39.26 -24.19
C ILE A 3 -28.26 -38.34 -23.05
N VAL A 4 -29.35 -38.68 -22.36
CA VAL A 4 -29.93 -37.87 -21.28
C VAL A 4 -29.01 -37.82 -20.06
N VAL A 5 -28.32 -38.93 -19.76
CA VAL A 5 -27.39 -39.02 -18.63
C VAL A 5 -26.15 -38.14 -18.85
N ALA A 6 -25.66 -38.04 -20.09
CA ALA A 6 -24.50 -37.23 -20.43
C ALA A 6 -24.78 -35.72 -20.27
N VAL A 7 -25.98 -35.26 -20.62
CA VAL A 7 -26.36 -33.84 -20.47
C VAL A 7 -26.49 -33.44 -18.99
N ILE A 8 -27.07 -34.32 -18.16
CA ILE A 8 -27.20 -34.06 -16.72
C ILE A 8 -25.83 -33.97 -16.04
N PHE A 9 -24.89 -34.86 -16.40
CA PHE A 9 -23.53 -34.83 -15.86
C PHE A 9 -22.78 -33.54 -16.26
N LEU A 10 -23.00 -33.05 -17.47
CA LEU A 10 -22.35 -31.84 -17.96
C LEU A 10 -22.87 -30.59 -17.24
N VAL A 11 -24.17 -30.53 -16.92
CA VAL A 11 -24.75 -29.42 -16.13
C VAL A 11 -24.24 -29.41 -14.69
N ILE A 12 -24.05 -30.58 -14.07
CA ILE A 12 -23.52 -30.67 -12.69
C ILE A 12 -22.05 -30.22 -12.62
N ILE A 13 -21.24 -30.52 -13.63
CA ILE A 13 -19.82 -30.08 -13.69
C ILE A 13 -19.73 -28.56 -13.88
N VAL A 14 -20.58 -27.98 -14.74
CA VAL A 14 -20.60 -26.52 -14.95
C VAL A 14 -21.04 -25.78 -13.68
N VAL A 15 -22.02 -26.32 -12.94
CA VAL A 15 -22.48 -25.74 -11.68
C VAL A 15 -21.44 -25.91 -10.56
N ALA A 16 -20.74 -27.05 -10.50
CA ALA A 16 -19.67 -27.29 -9.54
C ALA A 16 -18.44 -26.41 -9.80
N CYS A 17 -18.09 -26.13 -11.06
CA CYS A 17 -17.03 -25.18 -11.41
C CYS A 17 -17.41 -23.71 -11.19
N SER A 18 -18.71 -23.38 -11.13
CA SER A 18 -19.16 -22.01 -10.81
C SER A 18 -19.31 -21.72 -9.31
N ALA A 19 -19.13 -22.72 -8.45
CA ALA A 19 -19.29 -22.59 -7.01
C ALA A 19 -17.99 -22.16 -6.28
N GLU A 20 -16.85 -22.13 -6.98
CA GLU A 20 -15.54 -21.76 -6.43
C GLU A 20 -15.00 -20.49 -7.07
N SER A 21 -15.58 -19.31 -6.83
CA SER A 21 -14.85 -18.02 -6.94
C SER A 21 -15.66 -16.78 -6.52
N TYR A 22 -16.46 -16.87 -5.46
CA TYR A 22 -16.98 -15.67 -4.79
C TYR A 22 -16.78 -15.80 -3.28
N GLU A 23 -15.59 -16.24 -2.86
CA GLU A 23 -15.06 -15.74 -1.60
C GLU A 23 -14.82 -14.24 -1.84
N GLY A 24 -15.74 -13.40 -1.36
CA GLY A 24 -15.64 -11.96 -1.52
C GLY A 24 -14.25 -11.51 -1.09
N GLU A 25 -13.57 -10.74 -1.94
CA GLU A 25 -12.25 -10.21 -1.66
C GLU A 25 -12.25 -9.63 -0.24
N VAL A 26 -11.44 -10.20 0.65
CA VAL A 26 -11.29 -9.70 2.01
C VAL A 26 -10.58 -8.36 1.89
N LEU A 27 -11.36 -7.28 1.84
CA LEU A 27 -10.82 -5.93 1.78
C LEU A 27 -10.16 -5.58 3.12
N TYR A 28 -8.87 -5.30 3.09
CA TYR A 28 -8.12 -4.78 4.22
C TYR A 28 -8.72 -3.47 4.74
N SER A 29 -8.58 -3.19 6.04
CA SER A 29 -8.87 -1.84 6.55
C SER A 29 -7.80 -0.87 6.04
N ARG A 30 -8.10 0.44 5.99
CA ARG A 30 -7.09 1.43 5.57
C ARG A 30 -5.90 1.43 6.51
N SER A 31 -6.14 1.32 7.82
CA SER A 31 -5.09 1.16 8.83
C SER A 31 -4.16 -0.02 8.57
N ASP A 32 -4.65 -1.12 7.98
CA ASP A 32 -3.82 -2.30 7.67
C ASP A 32 -2.92 -2.07 6.46
N CYS A 33 -3.11 -0.99 5.71
CA CYS A 33 -2.37 -0.71 4.47
C CYS A 33 -1.47 0.52 4.57
N ILE A 34 -1.42 1.18 5.73
CA ILE A 34 -0.58 2.35 5.96
C ILE A 34 0.74 1.93 6.61
N VAL A 35 1.83 2.50 6.11
CA VAL A 35 3.17 2.37 6.69
C VAL A 35 3.69 3.74 7.08
N LYS A 36 4.22 3.83 8.29
CA LYS A 36 4.97 4.97 8.80
C LYS A 36 6.46 4.70 8.66
N PHE A 37 7.22 5.71 8.23
CA PHE A 37 8.67 5.63 8.18
C PHE A 37 9.34 6.99 8.39
N HIS A 38 10.63 6.95 8.68
CA HIS A 38 11.51 8.09 8.85
C HIS A 38 12.72 7.96 7.93
N ILE A 39 13.15 9.07 7.33
CA ILE A 39 14.43 9.19 6.63
C ILE A 39 15.17 10.29 7.38
N ASP A 40 16.41 10.02 7.82
CA ASP A 40 17.19 10.99 8.58
C ASP A 40 17.66 12.14 7.68
N THR A 41 16.92 13.24 7.73
CA THR A 41 17.24 14.45 6.97
C THR A 41 17.94 15.50 7.83
N SER A 42 18.44 15.16 9.01
CA SER A 42 19.05 16.12 9.95
C SER A 42 20.27 16.84 9.36
N ALA A 43 21.00 16.19 8.46
CA ALA A 43 22.15 16.76 7.76
C ALA A 43 21.77 17.58 6.50
N LEU A 44 20.50 17.59 6.09
CA LEU A 44 20.06 18.24 4.86
C LEU A 44 19.57 19.67 5.10
N SER A 45 19.77 20.55 4.11
CA SER A 45 19.13 21.86 4.09
C SER A 45 17.63 21.74 3.87
N ARG A 46 16.87 22.79 4.21
CA ARG A 46 15.43 22.82 3.98
C ARG A 46 15.07 22.67 2.50
N GLU A 47 15.87 23.27 1.61
CA GLU A 47 15.70 23.18 0.16
C GLU A 47 15.96 21.76 -0.33
N ALA A 48 16.99 21.09 0.19
CA ALA A 48 17.30 19.70 -0.13
C ALA A 48 16.19 18.75 0.37
N ILE A 49 15.62 18.99 1.55
CA ILE A 49 14.47 18.24 2.07
C ILE A 49 13.28 18.37 1.12
N GLN A 50 12.95 19.59 0.69
CA GLN A 50 11.85 19.81 -0.24
C GLN A 50 12.11 19.17 -1.61
N ALA A 51 13.35 19.25 -2.11
CA ALA A 51 13.74 18.58 -3.35
C ALA A 51 13.60 17.05 -3.23
N ASN A 52 14.00 16.46 -2.11
CA ASN A 52 13.83 15.03 -1.84
C ASN A 52 12.35 14.62 -1.77
N HIS A 53 11.48 15.43 -1.14
CA HIS A 53 10.04 15.16 -1.15
C HIS A 53 9.48 15.12 -2.57
N ASN A 54 9.86 16.09 -3.40
CA ASN A 54 9.41 16.15 -4.80
C ASN A 54 9.96 14.97 -5.60
N ALA A 55 11.24 14.64 -5.44
CA ALA A 55 11.87 13.50 -6.10
C ALA A 55 11.21 12.19 -5.70
N PHE A 56 10.87 12.00 -4.42
CA PHE A 56 10.21 10.80 -3.94
C PHE A 56 8.77 10.69 -4.46
N SER A 57 8.03 11.80 -4.51
CA SER A 57 6.71 11.84 -5.13
C SER A 57 6.78 11.46 -6.62
N ASN A 58 7.78 11.97 -7.34
CA ASN A 58 7.97 11.65 -8.76
C ASN A 58 8.38 10.19 -8.95
N PHE A 59 9.26 9.66 -8.09
CA PHE A 59 9.67 8.27 -8.10
C PHE A 59 8.45 7.35 -8.00
N ILE A 60 7.60 7.55 -6.99
CA ILE A 60 6.36 6.79 -6.81
C ILE A 60 5.42 6.94 -8.00
N ALA A 61 5.24 8.15 -8.53
CA ALA A 61 4.34 8.38 -9.67
C ALA A 61 4.86 7.75 -10.97
N SER A 62 6.18 7.65 -11.13
CA SER A 62 6.83 7.09 -12.32
C SER A 62 6.98 5.57 -12.28
N ASP A 63 7.02 4.99 -11.08
CA ASP A 63 7.30 3.58 -10.88
C ASP A 63 6.01 2.81 -10.63
N ALA A 64 5.44 2.27 -11.71
CA ALA A 64 4.23 1.45 -11.68
C ALA A 64 4.40 0.11 -10.92
N VAL A 65 5.62 -0.20 -10.43
CA VAL A 65 5.90 -1.43 -9.67
C VAL A 65 5.30 -1.38 -8.27
N TYR A 66 5.16 -0.19 -7.66
CA TYR A 66 4.64 -0.07 -6.31
C TYR A 66 3.18 0.39 -6.29
N PRO A 67 2.27 -0.37 -5.66
CA PRO A 67 0.85 -0.02 -5.61
C PRO A 67 0.55 1.00 -4.52
N VAL A 68 1.17 2.17 -4.63
CA VAL A 68 0.98 3.28 -3.70
C VAL A 68 -0.27 4.05 -4.10
N ALA A 69 -1.25 4.09 -3.21
CA ALA A 69 -2.45 4.90 -3.39
C ALA A 69 -2.28 6.34 -2.86
N GLY A 70 -1.28 6.55 -2.00
CA GLY A 70 -1.10 7.85 -1.37
C GLY A 70 0.18 7.97 -0.55
N ILE A 71 0.68 9.19 -0.46
CA ILE A 71 1.81 9.57 0.39
C ILE A 71 1.54 10.86 1.15
N SER A 72 2.08 10.97 2.35
CA SER A 72 2.12 12.19 3.15
C SER A 72 3.53 12.43 3.70
N PHE A 73 4.03 13.65 3.52
CA PHE A 73 5.37 14.05 3.93
C PHE A 73 5.38 14.70 5.31
N PRO A 74 6.53 14.66 6.02
CA PRO A 74 6.73 15.43 7.23
C PRO A 74 6.49 16.93 7.03
N ASN A 75 5.82 17.57 7.99
CA ASN A 75 5.59 19.01 8.05
C ASN A 75 5.31 19.44 9.50
N SER A 76 4.84 20.67 9.72
CA SER A 76 4.54 21.18 11.06
C SER A 76 3.54 20.35 11.87
N SER A 77 2.73 19.52 11.22
CA SER A 77 1.71 18.67 11.83
C SER A 77 2.07 17.18 11.79
N ARG A 78 3.20 16.81 11.17
CA ARG A 78 3.60 15.42 10.89
C ARG A 78 5.11 15.26 11.02
N ASN A 79 5.56 14.38 11.90
CA ASN A 79 6.99 14.14 12.10
C ASN A 79 7.56 13.05 11.17
N TYR A 80 6.69 12.30 10.49
CA TYR A 80 7.05 11.10 9.74
C TYR A 80 6.45 11.12 8.36
N TYR A 81 7.03 10.31 7.48
CA TYR A 81 6.41 9.97 6.22
C TYR A 81 5.36 8.89 6.45
N TYR A 82 4.30 8.94 5.67
CA TYR A 82 3.27 7.92 5.63
C TYR A 82 2.99 7.54 4.18
N VAL A 83 2.98 6.25 3.88
CA VAL A 83 2.56 5.71 2.59
C VAL A 83 1.37 4.79 2.81
N GLN A 84 0.40 4.84 1.91
CA GLN A 84 -0.77 3.97 1.92
C GLN A 84 -0.80 3.16 0.63
N PHE A 85 -0.83 1.84 0.76
CA PHE A 85 -0.87 0.91 -0.36
C PHE A 85 -2.32 0.55 -0.74
N SER A 86 -2.59 0.37 -2.04
CA SER A 86 -3.90 -0.08 -2.53
C SER A 86 -4.07 -1.59 -2.48
N GLU A 87 -2.98 -2.36 -2.50
CA GLU A 87 -2.97 -3.83 -2.48
C GLU A 87 -1.73 -4.34 -1.73
N PHE A 88 -1.65 -5.66 -1.53
CA PHE A 88 -0.58 -6.36 -0.80
C PHE A 88 -0.34 -5.81 0.62
N CYS A 89 -1.42 -5.45 1.33
CA CYS A 89 -1.32 -4.83 2.65
C CYS A 89 -0.64 -5.73 3.69
N GLU A 90 -0.67 -7.06 3.52
CA GLU A 90 0.08 -7.99 4.37
C GLU A 90 1.62 -7.84 4.22
N ARG A 91 2.10 -7.41 3.06
CA ARG A 91 3.53 -7.21 2.72
C ARG A 91 3.95 -5.75 2.74
N ARG A 92 3.09 -4.83 3.19
CA ARG A 92 3.32 -3.39 3.13
C ARG A 92 4.66 -2.92 3.69
N PHE A 93 5.16 -3.54 4.76
CA PHE A 93 6.43 -3.15 5.39
C PHE A 93 7.64 -3.58 4.55
N GLU A 94 7.58 -4.75 3.93
CA GLU A 94 8.59 -5.24 2.98
C GLU A 94 8.65 -4.31 1.76
N ILE A 95 7.48 -4.07 1.15
CA ILE A 95 7.34 -3.20 -0.02
C ILE A 95 7.83 -1.78 0.29
N ALA A 96 7.46 -1.22 1.44
CA ALA A 96 7.92 0.11 1.85
C ALA A 96 9.44 0.16 2.03
N ASN A 97 10.06 -0.86 2.64
CA ASN A 97 11.51 -0.94 2.78
C ASN A 97 12.21 -0.96 1.41
N ASP A 98 11.75 -1.80 0.49
CA ASP A 98 12.33 -1.92 -0.84
C ASP A 98 12.16 -0.62 -1.64
N MET A 99 10.98 -0.01 -1.58
CA MET A 99 10.68 1.27 -2.23
C MET A 99 11.60 2.39 -1.73
N ILE A 100 11.79 2.51 -0.41
CA ILE A 100 12.68 3.55 0.18
C ILE A 100 14.12 3.29 -0.23
N LYS A 101 14.59 2.03 -0.11
CA LYS A 101 15.95 1.65 -0.46
C LYS A 101 16.26 1.90 -1.94
N GLN A 102 15.34 1.54 -2.83
CA GLN A 102 15.47 1.79 -4.27
C GLN A 102 15.51 3.29 -4.55
N PHE A 103 14.63 4.08 -3.94
CA PHE A 103 14.66 5.54 -4.07
C PHE A 103 16.01 6.13 -3.66
N LEU A 104 16.50 5.80 -2.45
CA LEU A 104 17.78 6.31 -1.96
C LEU A 104 18.95 5.91 -2.87
N THR A 105 18.91 4.69 -3.41
CA THR A 105 19.90 4.21 -4.39
C THR A 105 19.85 5.02 -5.68
N VAL A 106 18.66 5.26 -6.25
CA VAL A 106 18.48 6.04 -7.48
C VAL A 106 18.91 7.50 -7.30
N GLN A 107 18.68 8.07 -6.11
CA GLN A 107 19.12 9.43 -5.77
C GLN A 107 20.60 9.50 -5.36
N ASN A 108 21.30 8.36 -5.28
CA ASN A 108 22.68 8.26 -4.77
C ASN A 108 22.84 8.93 -3.38
N LEU A 109 21.87 8.66 -2.50
CA LEU A 109 21.83 9.16 -1.12
C LEU A 109 22.23 8.05 -0.15
N ASP A 110 23.28 8.29 0.62
CA ASP A 110 23.70 7.45 1.74
C ASP A 110 23.11 8.03 3.04
N ILE A 111 21.83 7.74 3.27
CA ILE A 111 21.05 8.27 4.38
C ILE A 111 20.32 7.13 5.09
N ASP A 112 20.37 7.14 6.41
CA ASP A 112 19.66 6.17 7.24
C ASP A 112 18.15 6.37 7.19
N TYR A 113 17.41 5.27 7.28
CA TYR A 113 15.96 5.28 7.33
C TYR A 113 15.44 4.19 8.27
N GLN A 114 14.21 4.38 8.75
CA GLN A 114 13.53 3.45 9.64
C GLN A 114 12.07 3.28 9.24
N VAL A 115 11.64 2.03 9.06
CA VAL A 115 10.23 1.66 8.90
C VAL A 115 9.68 1.18 10.24
N PHE A 116 8.51 1.68 10.63
CA PHE A 116 7.87 1.33 11.90
C PHE A 116 6.77 0.29 11.67
N SER A 117 6.75 -0.78 12.47
CA SER A 117 5.78 -1.88 12.34
C SER A 117 4.44 -1.64 13.05
N GLU A 118 4.20 -0.43 13.54
CA GLU A 118 2.98 -0.09 14.27
C GLU A 118 1.80 0.12 13.31
N THR A 119 0.59 -0.13 13.81
CA THR A 119 -0.65 0.17 13.09
C THR A 119 -0.88 1.68 13.09
N ILE A 120 -1.16 2.25 11.91
CA ILE A 120 -1.37 3.69 11.74
C ILE A 120 -2.84 3.97 11.48
N CYS A 121 -3.43 4.80 12.34
CA CYS A 121 -4.80 5.25 12.16
C CYS A 121 -4.85 6.40 11.13
N PRO A 122 -5.69 6.31 10.08
CA PRO A 122 -5.84 7.39 9.12
C PRO A 122 -6.37 8.66 9.78
N SER A 123 -5.73 9.80 9.51
CA SER A 123 -6.09 11.10 10.07
C SER A 123 -5.40 12.25 9.34
N PRO A 124 -5.79 13.52 9.56
CA PRO A 124 -5.04 14.67 9.05
C PRO A 124 -3.58 14.74 9.55
N LYS A 125 -3.25 14.08 10.67
CA LYS A 125 -1.89 14.01 11.25
C LYS A 125 -1.07 12.82 10.76
N THR A 126 -1.64 11.96 9.92
CA THR A 126 -0.97 10.80 9.33
C THR A 126 -1.16 10.87 7.81
N ILE A 127 -2.11 10.12 7.28
CA ILE A 127 -2.57 10.15 5.90
C ILE A 127 -4.09 10.01 5.90
N ASN A 128 -4.77 10.75 5.01
CA ASN A 128 -6.23 10.80 4.96
C ASN A 128 -6.77 10.64 3.53
N ILE A 129 -6.37 9.55 2.87
CA ILE A 129 -6.85 9.19 1.53
C ILE A 129 -7.86 8.06 1.64
N GLN A 130 -8.99 8.21 0.95
CA GLN A 130 -10.09 7.26 0.92
C GLN A 130 -10.28 6.72 -0.51
N GLY A 131 -10.85 5.53 -0.64
CA GLY A 131 -11.09 4.89 -1.93
C GLY A 131 -11.74 3.51 -1.77
N PRO A 132 -12.19 2.91 -2.89
CA PRO A 132 -12.90 1.63 -2.88
C PRO A 132 -11.99 0.41 -2.61
N ALA A 133 -10.67 0.60 -2.60
CA ALA A 133 -9.68 -0.46 -2.40
C ALA A 133 -9.64 -1.01 -0.96
N TRP A 134 -10.29 -0.34 0.00
CA TRP A 134 -10.26 -0.72 1.41
C TRP A 134 -11.68 -0.86 1.96
N SER A 135 -11.81 -1.66 3.00
CA SER A 135 -13.05 -1.74 3.74
C SER A 135 -13.34 -0.42 4.47
N THR A 136 -14.62 -0.15 4.71
CA THR A 136 -15.07 0.99 5.53
C THR A 136 -14.88 0.74 7.03
N TYR A 137 -14.50 -0.48 7.40
CA TYR A 137 -14.19 -0.86 8.77
C TYR A 137 -12.74 -0.49 9.08
N GLU A 138 -12.53 0.37 10.07
CA GLU A 138 -11.20 0.73 10.57
C GLU A 138 -10.89 -0.05 11.85
N THR A 139 -9.67 -0.58 11.99
CA THR A 139 -9.24 -1.30 13.20
C THR A 139 -8.89 -0.36 14.34
N CYS A 140 -8.63 0.91 14.03
CA CYS A 140 -8.51 1.99 14.99
C CYS A 140 -9.89 2.49 15.43
N LYS A 141 -10.36 2.07 16.61
CA LYS A 141 -11.51 2.65 17.30
C LYS A 141 -11.09 3.29 18.61
#